data_AF-A0A2N5W2T8-F1
#
_entry.id   AF-A0A2N5W2T8-F1
#
_cell.length_a   1.000
_cell.length_b   1.000
_cell.length_c   1.000
_cell.angle_alpha   90.00
_cell.angle_beta   90.00
_cell.angle_gamma   90.00
#
_symmetry.space_group_name_H-M   'P 1'
#
loop_
_entity.id
_entity.type
_entity.pdbx_description
1 polymer ?
#
loop_
_entity_poly.entity_id
_entity_poly.type
_entity_poly.pdbx_seq_one_letter_code
_entity_poly.pdbx_strand_id
1 'polypeptide(L)'
;MALARSHPVKLSGDVNRILFVKNLNYKTKGEDLYDLFGKYGAIRQIRIGTDAKTRGTAFVVYEDILDAKNAFDHLNGFHLQERYLVVLYHQFQRQAAKADLAKREAELTALKKAHNISDEKDS
;
A
#
# COMPACT_ATOMS: atom_id res chain seq x y z
N MET A 1 42.03 -12.13 -1.88
CA MET A 1 40.70 -12.07 -1.24
C MET A 1 39.78 -11.24 -2.13
N ALA A 2 38.83 -11.87 -2.82
CA ALA A 2 37.91 -11.18 -3.71
C ALA A 2 36.81 -10.49 -2.90
N LEU A 3 36.77 -9.16 -2.92
CA LEU A 3 35.67 -8.36 -2.39
C LEU A 3 34.46 -8.56 -3.31
N ALA A 4 33.47 -9.33 -2.85
CA ALA A 4 32.21 -9.50 -3.56
C ALA A 4 31.53 -8.14 -3.73
N ARG A 5 31.38 -7.71 -4.98
CA ARG A 5 30.64 -6.49 -5.34
C ARG A 5 29.19 -6.66 -4.94
N SER A 6 28.75 -5.90 -3.94
CA SER A 6 27.33 -5.72 -3.62
C SER A 6 26.64 -5.11 -4.84
N HIS A 7 25.93 -5.95 -5.59
CA HIS A 7 25.04 -5.47 -6.63
C HIS A 7 23.83 -4.84 -5.92
N PRO A 8 23.55 -3.53 -6.08
CA PRO A 8 22.31 -2.98 -5.57
C PRO A 8 21.18 -3.67 -6.34
N VAL A 9 20.40 -4.48 -5.63
CA VAL A 9 19.16 -5.07 -6.19
C VAL A 9 18.32 -3.89 -6.65
N LYS A 10 18.17 -3.75 -7.97
CA LYS A 10 17.39 -2.68 -8.59
C LYS A 10 15.91 -3.00 -8.33
N LEU A 11 15.43 -2.58 -7.16
CA LEU A 11 14.04 -2.68 -6.75
C LEU A 11 13.21 -1.82 -7.70
N SER A 12 12.16 -2.39 -8.30
CA SER A 12 11.20 -1.64 -9.11
C SER A 12 10.68 -0.46 -8.29
N GLY A 13 10.45 0.71 -8.91
CA GLY A 13 10.01 1.93 -8.21
C GLY A 13 8.71 1.79 -7.43
N ASP A 14 7.98 0.70 -7.65
CA ASP A 14 6.75 0.31 -6.96
C ASP A 14 6.98 -0.45 -5.64
N VAL A 15 8.19 -0.93 -5.36
CA VAL A 15 8.52 -1.71 -4.17
C VAL A 15 8.73 -0.78 -2.98
N ASN A 16 8.06 -1.08 -1.87
CA ASN A 16 8.07 -0.25 -0.67
C ASN A 16 8.16 -1.14 0.58
N ARG A 17 8.66 -0.57 1.69
CA ARG A 17 8.70 -1.22 3.03
C ARG A 17 7.32 -1.50 3.61
N ILE A 18 6.32 -0.79 3.11
CA ILE A 18 4.95 -0.86 3.59
C ILE A 18 4.17 -1.76 2.66
N LEU A 19 3.65 -2.85 3.21
CA LEU A 19 2.74 -3.76 2.54
C LEU A 19 1.30 -3.51 3.00
N PHE A 20 0.38 -3.54 2.04
CA PHE A 20 -1.05 -3.50 2.27
C PHE A 20 -1.63 -4.88 2.05
N VAL A 21 -2.23 -5.43 3.10
CA VAL A 21 -2.83 -6.76 3.12
C VAL A 21 -4.35 -6.60 3.06
N LYS A 22 -4.98 -7.29 2.12
CA LYS A 22 -6.44 -7.32 1.92
C LYS A 22 -6.95 -8.75 2.02
N ASN A 23 -8.27 -8.85 2.13
CA ASN A 23 -9.00 -10.12 2.20
C ASN A 23 -8.69 -10.92 3.47
N LEU A 24 -8.32 -10.24 4.55
CA LEU A 24 -8.14 -10.87 5.86
C LEU A 24 -9.49 -11.36 6.40
N ASN A 25 -9.45 -12.46 7.15
CA ASN A 25 -10.60 -12.89 7.91
C ASN A 25 -10.87 -11.88 9.04
N TYR A 26 -12.13 -11.62 9.36
CA TYR A 26 -12.48 -10.72 10.47
C TYR A 26 -12.04 -11.26 11.84
N LYS A 27 -11.70 -12.54 11.92
CA LYS A 27 -11.14 -13.17 13.11
C LYS A 27 -9.62 -12.99 13.24
N THR A 28 -8.92 -12.57 12.18
CA THR A 28 -7.46 -12.39 12.19
C THR A 28 -7.08 -11.22 13.10
N LYS A 29 -6.13 -11.46 14.00
CA LYS A 29 -5.60 -10.44 14.93
C LYS A 29 -4.22 -9.94 14.50
N GLY A 30 -3.75 -8.90 15.18
CA GLY A 30 -2.40 -8.35 14.97
C GLY A 30 -1.30 -9.35 15.27
N GLU A 31 -1.53 -10.20 16.27
CA GLU A 31 -0.62 -11.29 16.66
C GLU A 31 -0.44 -12.30 15.53
N ASP A 32 -1.53 -12.76 14.90
CA ASP A 32 -1.47 -13.69 13.76
C ASP A 32 -0.67 -13.11 12.59
N LEU A 33 -0.86 -11.81 12.32
CA LEU A 33 -0.10 -11.10 11.29
C LEU A 33 1.37 -10.95 11.69
N TYR A 34 1.67 -10.69 12.95
CA TYR A 34 3.03 -10.58 13.43
C TYR A 34 3.78 -11.91 13.30
N ASP A 35 3.14 -13.03 13.66
CA ASP A 35 3.71 -14.36 13.53
C ASP A 35 3.89 -14.80 12.07
N LEU A 36 2.96 -14.41 11.19
CA LEU A 36 3.04 -14.74 9.76
C LEU A 36 4.08 -13.91 9.03
N PHE A 37 4.03 -12.58 9.18
CA PHE A 37 4.91 -11.64 8.47
C PHE A 37 6.30 -11.57 9.13
N GLY A 38 6.42 -11.84 10.43
CA GLY A 38 7.68 -11.76 11.18
C GLY A 38 8.69 -12.84 10.79
N LYS A 39 8.24 -13.94 10.17
CA LYS A 39 9.12 -14.98 9.61
C LYS A 39 9.98 -14.51 8.46
N TYR A 40 9.58 -13.42 7.79
CA TYR A 40 10.25 -12.90 6.60
C TYR A 40 11.15 -11.71 6.89
N GLY A 41 11.02 -11.07 8.06
CA GLY A 41 11.83 -9.93 8.43
C GLY A 41 11.32 -9.16 9.65
N ALA A 42 12.08 -8.14 10.05
CA ALA A 42 11.76 -7.32 11.21
C ALA A 42 10.62 -6.35 10.92
N ILE A 43 9.52 -6.50 11.66
CA ILE A 43 8.34 -5.65 11.53
C ILE A 43 8.47 -4.46 12.49
N ARG A 44 8.35 -3.26 11.92
CA ARG A 44 8.33 -2.01 12.67
C ARG A 44 6.96 -1.69 13.24
N GLN A 45 5.91 -1.89 12.44
CA GLN A 45 4.54 -1.59 12.85
C GLN A 45 3.52 -2.39 12.06
N ILE A 46 2.46 -2.85 12.72
CA ILE A 46 1.25 -3.40 12.09
C ILE A 46 0.07 -2.51 12.44
N ARG A 47 -0.74 -2.16 11.44
CA ARG A 47 -2.00 -1.42 11.63
C ARG A 47 -3.15 -2.21 11.00
N ILE A 48 -4.10 -2.63 11.81
CA ILE A 48 -5.31 -3.32 11.33
C ILE A 48 -6.45 -2.33 11.21
N GLY A 49 -7.22 -2.43 10.12
CA GLY A 49 -8.45 -1.67 9.96
C GLY A 49 -9.56 -2.21 10.88
N THR A 50 -10.00 -1.38 11.82
CA THR A 50 -11.07 -1.72 12.77
C THR A 50 -12.45 -1.24 12.33
N ASP A 51 -12.52 -0.30 11.39
CA ASP A 51 -13.79 0.28 10.94
C ASP A 51 -14.56 -0.68 10.03
N ALA A 52 -15.88 -0.50 9.92
CA ALA A 52 -16.71 -1.29 9.01
C ALA A 52 -16.24 -1.25 7.54
N LYS A 53 -15.61 -0.15 7.11
CA LYS A 53 -15.03 0.02 5.76
C LYS A 53 -13.63 -0.56 5.61
N THR A 54 -12.86 -0.68 6.70
CA THR A 54 -11.45 -1.09 6.69
C THR A 54 -11.22 -2.47 7.28
N ARG A 55 -12.26 -3.08 7.87
CA ARG A 55 -12.26 -4.46 8.37
C ARG A 55 -11.82 -5.42 7.27
N GLY A 56 -10.92 -6.33 7.62
CA GLY A 56 -10.34 -7.27 6.66
C GLY A 56 -9.17 -6.69 5.84
N THR A 57 -8.65 -5.52 6.25
CA THR A 57 -7.42 -4.94 5.70
C THR A 57 -6.41 -4.62 6.81
N ALA A 58 -5.13 -4.67 6.46
CA ALA A 58 -4.04 -4.31 7.36
C ALA A 58 -2.87 -3.69 6.60
N PHE A 59 -2.08 -2.90 7.30
CA PHE A 59 -0.80 -2.38 6.84
C PHE A 59 0.31 -2.99 7.68
N VAL A 60 1.33 -3.53 7.02
CA VAL A 60 2.53 -4.07 7.65
C VAL A 60 3.71 -3.22 7.20
N VAL A 61 4.43 -2.65 8.16
CA VAL A 61 5.61 -1.81 7.92
C VAL A 61 6.83 -2.61 8.34
N TYR A 62 7.69 -2.94 7.40
CA TYR A 62 8.99 -3.53 7.66
C TYR A 62 10.06 -2.47 7.92
N GLU A 63 11.13 -2.85 8.62
CA GLU A 63 12.34 -2.04 8.73
C GLU A 63 13.07 -1.95 7.38
N ASP A 64 13.22 -3.09 6.69
CA ASP A 64 13.90 -3.20 5.40
C ASP A 64 12.94 -3.37 4.21
N ILE A 65 13.35 -2.87 3.04
CA ILE A 65 12.59 -3.01 1.79
C ILE A 65 12.70 -4.44 1.24
N LEU A 66 13.86 -5.09 1.40
CA LEU A 66 14.12 -6.44 0.92
C LEU A 66 13.26 -7.46 1.65
N ASP A 67 13.08 -7.30 2.96
CA ASP A 67 12.19 -8.12 3.78
C ASP A 67 10.75 -8.01 3.32
N ALA A 68 10.28 -6.77 3.07
CA ALA A 68 8.95 -6.52 2.53
C ALA A 68 8.76 -7.17 1.15
N LYS A 69 9.78 -7.14 0.29
CA LYS A 69 9.74 -7.82 -1.00
C LYS A 69 9.62 -9.33 -0.84
N ASN A 70 10.45 -9.91 0.03
CA ASN A 70 10.44 -11.35 0.29
C ASN A 70 9.08 -11.80 0.85
N ALA A 71 8.53 -11.05 1.79
CA ALA A 71 7.21 -11.30 2.35
C ALA A 71 6.11 -11.21 1.27
N PHE A 72 6.15 -10.19 0.40
CA PHE A 72 5.19 -10.06 -0.69
C PHE A 72 5.21 -11.26 -1.64
N ASP A 73 6.40 -11.70 -2.07
CA ASP A 73 6.55 -12.79 -3.04
C ASP A 73 6.01 -14.13 -2.50
N HIS A 74 6.06 -14.36 -1.18
CA HIS A 74 5.61 -15.60 -0.55
C HIS A 74 4.20 -15.55 0.05
N LEU A 75 3.75 -14.38 0.53
CA LEU A 75 2.47 -14.23 1.24
C LEU A 75 1.34 -13.78 0.33
N ASN A 76 1.64 -13.27 -0.87
CA ASN A 76 0.60 -12.97 -1.84
C ASN A 76 -0.04 -14.26 -2.36
N GLY A 77 -1.35 -14.40 -2.16
CA GLY A 77 -2.07 -15.64 -2.45
C GLY A 77 -1.92 -16.71 -1.36
N PHE A 78 -1.40 -16.38 -0.18
CA PHE A 78 -1.30 -17.34 0.92
C PHE A 78 -2.69 -17.65 1.51
N HIS A 79 -2.97 -18.92 1.79
CA HIS A 79 -4.24 -19.34 2.36
C HIS A 79 -4.23 -19.21 3.89
N LEU A 80 -4.99 -18.25 4.42
CA LEU A 80 -5.13 -18.00 5.85
C LEU A 80 -6.62 -18.00 6.24
N GLN A 81 -6.99 -18.89 7.18
CA GLN A 81 -8.34 -18.96 7.77
C GLN A 81 -9.46 -18.92 6.72
N GLU A 82 -9.38 -19.82 5.73
CA GLU A 82 -10.34 -20.00 4.63
C GLU A 82 -10.35 -18.88 3.57
N ARG A 83 -9.40 -17.94 3.63
CA ARG A 83 -9.28 -16.85 2.65
C ARG A 83 -7.86 -16.74 2.11
N TYR A 84 -7.76 -16.40 0.83
CA TYR A 84 -6.47 -16.11 0.20
C TYR A 84 -6.09 -14.65 0.46
N LEU A 85 -4.93 -14.44 1.07
CA LEU A 85 -4.41 -13.11 1.32
C LEU A 85 -4.03 -12.44 0.01
N VAL A 86 -4.35 -11.15 -0.08
CA VAL A 86 -3.89 -10.31 -1.18
C VAL A 86 -2.93 -9.29 -0.60
N VAL A 87 -1.66 -9.40 -0.96
CA VAL A 87 -0.62 -8.48 -0.49
C VAL A 87 -0.26 -7.54 -1.63
N LEU A 88 -0.14 -6.25 -1.34
CA LEU A 88 0.15 -5.20 -2.31
C LEU A 88 1.18 -4.23 -1.73
N TYR A 89 2.08 -3.68 -2.54
CA TYR A 89 2.93 -2.59 -2.08
C TYR A 89 2.11 -1.32 -1.85
N HIS A 90 2.35 -0.64 -0.74
CA HIS A 90 1.70 0.63 -0.47
C HIS A 90 2.33 1.74 -1.31
N GLN A 91 1.55 2.31 -2.24
CA GLN A 91 2.01 3.37 -3.12
C GLN A 91 1.72 4.76 -2.54
N PHE A 92 2.68 5.29 -1.78
CA PHE A 92 2.58 6.60 -1.15
C PHE A 92 2.48 7.74 -2.18
N GLN A 93 3.28 7.65 -3.27
CA GLN A 93 3.29 8.67 -4.33
C GLN A 93 1.98 8.71 -5.13
N ARG A 94 1.30 7.57 -5.32
CA ARG A 94 0.05 7.53 -6.08
C ARG A 94 -1.14 8.09 -5.29
N GLN A 95 -1.11 8.01 -3.96
CA GLN A 95 -2.11 8.67 -3.11
C GLN A 95 -1.85 10.18 -3.00
N ALA A 96 -0.59 10.60 -2.84
CA ALA A 96 -0.24 12.02 -2.82
C ALA A 96 -0.57 12.72 -4.16
N ALA A 97 -0.23 12.09 -5.29
CA ALA A 97 -0.55 12.61 -6.62
C ALA A 97 -2.07 12.68 -6.88
N LYS A 98 -2.85 11.68 -6.42
CA LYS A 98 -4.32 11.74 -6.49
C LYS A 98 -4.91 12.84 -5.61
N ALA A 99 -4.36 13.05 -4.42
CA ALA A 99 -4.84 14.09 -3.52
C ALA A 99 -4.55 15.50 -4.08
N ASP A 100 -3.42 15.71 -4.73
CA ASP A 100 -3.06 16.97 -5.39
C ASP A 100 -3.94 17.27 -6.61
N LEU A 101 -4.17 16.27 -7.46
CA LEU A 101 -5.11 16.37 -8.60
C LEU A 101 -6.54 16.68 -8.14
N ALA A 102 -7.02 15.99 -7.11
CA ALA A 102 -8.36 16.22 -6.57
C ALA A 102 -8.54 17.62 -5.98
N LYS A 103 -7.51 18.17 -5.33
CA LYS A 103 -7.52 19.57 -4.86
C LYS A 103 -7.57 20.55 -6.02
N ARG A 104 -6.72 20.35 -7.04
CA ARG A 104 -6.67 21.21 -8.23
C ARG A 104 -7.98 21.18 -9.02
N GLU A 105 -8.61 20.02 -9.18
CA GLU A 105 -9.93 19.92 -9.82
C GLU A 105 -11.02 20.65 -9.03
N ALA A 106 -11.01 20.55 -7.69
CA ALA A 106 -11.96 21.28 -6.86
C ALA A 106 -11.78 22.80 -6.95
N GLU A 107 -10.53 23.29 -6.95
CA GLU A 107 -10.22 24.71 -7.15
C GLU A 107 -10.62 25.19 -8.55
N LEU A 108 -10.32 24.42 -9.61
CA LEU A 108 -10.72 24.77 -10.98
C LEU A 108 -12.24 24.86 -11.12
N THR A 109 -12.97 23.93 -10.49
CA THR A 109 -14.43 23.90 -10.53
C THR A 109 -15.03 25.08 -9.76
N ALA A 110 -14.41 25.49 -8.64
CA ALA A 110 -14.81 26.65 -7.87
C ALA A 110 -14.53 27.97 -8.62
N LEU A 111 -13.36 28.10 -9.27
CA LEU A 111 -13.04 29.27 -10.10
C LEU A 111 -13.94 29.36 -11.35
N LYS A 112 -14.21 28.24 -12.03
CA LYS A 112 -15.15 28.20 -13.17
C LYS A 112 -16.55 28.66 -12.76
N LYS A 113 -17.01 28.25 -11.58
CA LYS A 113 -18.32 28.64 -11.02
C LYS A 113 -18.35 30.10 -10.56
N ALA A 114 -17.25 30.64 -10.04
CA ALA A 114 -17.13 32.03 -9.61
C ALA A 114 -17.04 33.02 -10.79
N HIS A 115 -16.50 32.59 -11.94
CA HIS A 115 -16.33 33.43 -13.12
C HIS A 115 -17.47 33.36 -14.14
N ASN A 116 -18.58 32.65 -13.85
CA ASN A 116 -19.74 32.52 -14.75
C ASN A 116 -19.35 32.23 -16.22
N ILE A 117 -18.31 31.41 -16.42
CA ILE A 117 -17.84 31.02 -17.74
C ILE A 117 -18.75 29.89 -18.18
N SER A 118 -19.77 30.23 -18.97
CA SER A 118 -20.48 29.28 -19.81
C SER A 118 -19.46 28.66 -20.76
N ASP A 119 -19.36 27.34 -20.79
CA ASP A 119 -18.71 26.62 -21.89
C ASP A 119 -19.54 26.90 -23.17
N GLU A 120 -19.25 28.02 -23.85
CA GLU A 120 -19.51 28.12 -25.29
C GLU A 120 -18.60 27.11 -25.98
N LYS A 121 -19.09 25.87 -26.05
CA LYS A 121 -18.77 25.00 -27.19
C LYS A 121 -19.36 25.67 -28.41
N ASP A 122 -18.54 26.50 -29.04
CA ASP A 122 -18.75 26.95 -30.40
C ASP A 122 -18.74 25.72 -31.32
N SER A 123 -19.87 25.54 -32.01
CA SER A 123 -20.18 24.64 -33.15
C SER A 123 -20.28 23.13 -32.93
#